data_AF-X1BCD6-F1
#
_entry.id   AF-X1BCD6-F1
#
_cell.length_a   1.000
_cell.length_b   1.000
_cell.length_c   1.000
_cell.angle_alpha   90.00
_cell.angle_beta   90.00
_cell.angle_gamma   90.00
#
_symmetry.space_group_name_H-M   'P 1'
#
loop_
_entity.id
_entity.type
_entity.pdbx_description
1 polymer ?
#
loop_
_entity_poly.entity_id
_entity_poly.type
_entity_poly.pdbx_seq_one_letter_code
_entity_poly.pdbx_strand_id
1 'polypeptide(L)'
;FEHSLGAYKLVCDIIDSMKKRKNRGSNYDSYGFRDAELKVGALLHDIGHYSLSHIGEHCFNDFINSLPVDVGFDEIKKVKIPKHNERAASMILGRDVFLNLKKYYDLDITLTLPFWKLFSIINKNADNKNEKIRILKIAKLINPEKYSKIGVGNLINGPLDVDKLDYILRESYFTGTPFGVIDLHRIIKGYMIGNIIKEGKLIKNQLVFNKRMLPSILQMYMGRQFNYLTISYHKTVRIAETMLKSIVDVVMKEFFNKFQNRDDIVEILKKIFFHFKLMEDRDFFHFLEIICQLSP
;
A
#
# COMPACT_ATOMS: atom_id res chain seq x y z
N PHE A 1 -0.37 -8.14 -8.14
CA PHE A 1 -1.37 -9.21 -7.93
C PHE A 1 -0.80 -10.40 -7.16
N GLU A 2 0.19 -11.12 -7.69
CA GLU A 2 0.70 -12.33 -7.02
C GLU A 2 1.29 -12.06 -5.63
N HIS A 3 1.97 -10.93 -5.47
CA HIS A 3 2.49 -10.45 -4.19
C HIS A 3 1.39 -10.38 -3.12
N SER A 4 0.25 -9.76 -3.44
CA SER A 4 -0.89 -9.65 -2.52
C SER A 4 -1.52 -11.02 -2.19
N LEU A 5 -1.51 -11.98 -3.13
CA LEU A 5 -1.93 -13.36 -2.86
C LEU A 5 -0.96 -14.09 -1.92
N GLY A 6 0.35 -13.88 -2.09
CA GLY A 6 1.36 -14.45 -1.21
C GLY A 6 1.29 -13.87 0.20
N ALA A 7 1.13 -12.56 0.34
CA ALA A 7 0.86 -11.90 1.62
C ALA A 7 -0.42 -12.47 2.30
N TYR A 8 -1.51 -12.65 1.54
CA TYR A 8 -2.73 -13.31 2.02
C TYR A 8 -2.45 -14.74 2.54
N LYS A 9 -1.67 -15.53 1.80
CA LYS A 9 -1.32 -16.89 2.19
C LYS A 9 -0.48 -16.92 3.47
N LEU A 10 0.50 -16.03 3.60
CA LEU A 10 1.30 -15.88 4.82
C LEU A 10 0.45 -15.53 6.03
N VAL A 11 -0.53 -14.62 5.89
CA VAL A 11 -1.48 -14.33 6.98
C VAL A 11 -2.27 -15.57 7.36
N CYS A 12 -2.75 -16.36 6.39
CA CYS A 12 -3.45 -17.61 6.68
C CYS A 12 -2.56 -18.58 7.49
N ASP A 13 -1.32 -18.78 7.07
CA ASP A 13 -0.39 -19.70 7.73
C ASP A 13 -0.02 -19.23 9.14
N ILE A 14 0.14 -17.92 9.35
CA ILE A 14 0.40 -17.32 10.66
C ILE A 14 -0.82 -17.49 11.58
N ILE A 15 -2.02 -17.19 11.09
CA ILE A 15 -3.28 -17.38 11.85
C ILE A 15 -3.44 -18.84 12.25
N ASP A 16 -3.26 -19.77 11.31
CA ASP A 16 -3.40 -21.21 11.57
C ASP A 16 -2.34 -21.69 12.57
N SER A 17 -1.11 -21.19 12.46
CA SER A 17 -0.03 -21.48 13.40
C SER A 17 -0.32 -20.95 14.80
N MET A 18 -0.91 -19.76 14.92
CA MET A 18 -1.37 -19.19 16.19
C MET A 18 -2.54 -20.01 16.77
N LYS A 19 -3.53 -20.40 15.96
CA LYS A 19 -4.69 -21.20 16.38
C LYS A 19 -4.31 -22.58 16.88
N LYS A 20 -3.38 -23.28 16.21
CA LYS A 20 -2.85 -24.57 16.68
C LYS A 20 -2.23 -24.47 18.07
N ARG A 21 -1.64 -23.31 18.41
CA ARG A 21 -1.10 -23.02 19.74
C ARG A 21 -2.19 -22.57 20.74
N LYS A 22 -3.28 -21.96 20.24
CA LYS A 22 -4.44 -21.46 21.00
C LYS A 22 -5.24 -22.56 21.73
N ASN A 23 -5.14 -23.83 21.32
CA ASN A 23 -5.63 -24.98 22.11
C ASN A 23 -4.93 -25.11 23.49
N ARG A 24 -4.08 -24.14 23.88
CA ARG A 24 -3.46 -23.95 25.20
C ARG A 24 -3.82 -22.61 25.88
N GLY A 25 -4.89 -21.91 25.45
CA GLY A 25 -5.55 -20.86 26.27
C GLY A 25 -5.32 -19.38 25.92
N SER A 26 -5.21 -18.96 24.64
CA SER A 26 -5.26 -17.52 24.29
C SER A 26 -6.58 -17.15 23.60
N ASN A 27 -7.04 -15.90 23.68
CA ASN A 27 -8.36 -15.46 23.19
C ASN A 27 -8.25 -14.48 22.01
N TYR A 28 -8.11 -15.03 20.81
CA TYR A 28 -7.92 -14.33 19.53
C TYR A 28 -9.04 -13.34 19.15
N ASP A 29 -10.27 -13.57 19.59
CA ASP A 29 -11.42 -12.73 19.19
C ASP A 29 -11.53 -11.41 19.97
N SER A 30 -10.67 -11.20 20.98
CA SER A 30 -10.70 -10.00 21.83
C SER A 30 -9.94 -8.78 21.24
N TYR A 31 -9.41 -8.91 20.03
CA TYR A 31 -8.39 -8.00 19.48
C TYR A 31 -8.92 -6.96 18.51
N GLY A 32 -10.24 -6.82 18.43
CA GLY A 32 -10.90 -5.85 17.58
C GLY A 32 -10.85 -6.19 16.09
N PHE A 33 -10.01 -7.14 15.64
CA PHE A 33 -9.95 -7.61 14.26
C PHE A 33 -10.21 -9.12 14.13
N ARG A 34 -11.00 -9.51 13.13
CA ARG A 34 -11.27 -10.94 12.80
C ARG A 34 -10.27 -11.48 11.79
N ASP A 35 -10.15 -12.80 11.71
CA ASP A 35 -9.36 -13.49 10.66
C ASP A 35 -9.64 -12.94 9.26
N ALA A 36 -10.92 -12.78 8.93
CA ALA A 36 -11.34 -12.27 7.63
C ALA A 36 -10.82 -10.85 7.37
N GLU A 37 -10.77 -9.99 8.39
CA GLU A 37 -10.31 -8.61 8.25
C GLU A 37 -8.80 -8.55 8.02
N LEU A 38 -8.01 -9.39 8.72
CA LEU A 38 -6.58 -9.50 8.48
C LEU A 38 -6.26 -10.09 7.11
N LYS A 39 -7.00 -11.12 6.69
CA LYS A 39 -6.85 -11.74 5.37
C LYS A 39 -7.17 -10.77 4.25
N VAL A 40 -8.30 -10.06 4.33
CA VAL A 40 -8.68 -9.05 3.34
C VAL A 40 -7.71 -7.87 3.37
N GLY A 41 -7.30 -7.43 4.56
CA GLY A 41 -6.29 -6.37 4.69
C GLY A 41 -4.96 -6.73 4.00
N ALA A 42 -4.47 -7.95 4.18
CA ALA A 42 -3.28 -8.43 3.47
C ALA A 42 -3.50 -8.60 1.97
N LEU A 43 -4.68 -9.00 1.52
CA LEU A 43 -4.98 -9.09 0.09
C LEU A 43 -5.05 -7.72 -0.59
N LEU A 44 -5.48 -6.69 0.14
CA LEU A 44 -5.74 -5.36 -0.40
C LEU A 44 -4.68 -4.30 -0.06
N HIS A 45 -3.62 -4.65 0.67
CA HIS A 45 -2.64 -3.66 1.14
C HIS A 45 -2.02 -2.83 0.02
N ASP A 46 -1.77 -3.47 -1.12
CA ASP A 46 -1.10 -2.86 -2.28
C ASP A 46 -2.04 -2.38 -3.39
N ILE A 47 -3.36 -2.46 -3.20
CA ILE A 47 -4.32 -2.10 -4.25
C ILE A 47 -4.27 -0.61 -4.64
N GLY A 48 -3.69 0.23 -3.78
CA GLY A 48 -3.58 1.67 -3.98
C GLY A 48 -2.31 2.12 -4.70
N HIS A 49 -1.42 1.22 -5.12
CA HIS A 49 -0.21 1.60 -5.86
C HIS A 49 -0.54 2.28 -7.19
N TYR A 50 0.23 3.31 -7.53
CA TYR A 50 0.18 3.97 -8.82
C TYR A 50 0.84 3.11 -9.89
N SER A 51 0.62 3.44 -11.16
CA SER A 51 1.42 2.90 -12.26
C SER A 51 2.91 3.08 -11.95
N LEU A 52 3.71 2.03 -12.16
CA LEU A 52 5.14 1.99 -11.81
C LEU A 52 5.42 2.18 -10.31
N SER A 53 4.41 1.89 -9.47
CA SER A 53 4.48 1.87 -8.02
C SER A 53 5.01 3.19 -7.42
N HIS A 54 6.17 3.16 -6.76
CA HIS A 54 6.76 4.33 -6.14
C HIS A 54 7.22 5.38 -7.14
N ILE A 55 7.63 4.97 -8.34
CA ILE A 55 8.12 5.89 -9.36
C ILE A 55 6.97 6.77 -9.85
N GLY A 56 5.80 6.18 -10.11
CA GLY A 56 4.60 6.94 -10.47
C GLY A 56 4.21 7.95 -9.39
N GLU A 57 4.24 7.54 -8.11
CA GLU A 57 3.98 8.46 -6.98
C GLU A 57 4.95 9.66 -6.98
N HIS A 58 6.23 9.41 -7.25
CA HIS A 58 7.23 10.48 -7.34
C HIS A 58 7.04 11.38 -8.56
N CYS A 59 6.93 10.81 -9.76
CA CYS A 59 6.71 11.57 -11.00
C CYS A 59 5.47 12.48 -10.86
N PHE A 60 4.43 11.99 -10.20
CA PHE A 60 3.22 12.74 -9.97
C PHE A 60 3.41 13.89 -8.96
N ASN A 61 4.17 13.67 -7.90
CA ASN A 61 4.52 14.75 -6.97
C ASN A 61 5.38 15.82 -7.63
N ASP A 62 6.39 15.40 -8.39
CA ASP A 62 7.27 16.30 -9.13
C ASP A 62 6.47 17.12 -10.15
N PHE A 63 5.50 16.49 -10.84
CA PHE A 63 4.53 17.16 -11.70
C PHE A 63 3.77 18.28 -10.99
N ILE A 64 3.08 17.98 -9.88
CA ILE A 64 2.27 18.99 -9.18
C ILE A 64 3.14 20.14 -8.67
N ASN A 65 4.35 19.83 -8.19
CA ASN A 65 5.28 20.82 -7.70
C ASN A 65 5.85 21.71 -8.82
N SER A 66 5.97 21.19 -10.04
CA SER A 66 6.47 21.92 -11.21
C SER A 66 5.48 22.93 -11.80
N LEU A 67 4.19 22.85 -11.44
CA LEU A 67 3.17 23.78 -11.91
C LEU A 67 3.54 25.25 -11.54
N PRO A 68 3.15 26.27 -12.31
CA PRO A 68 3.34 27.67 -11.91
C PRO A 68 2.55 28.03 -10.64
N VAL A 69 2.98 29.06 -9.90
CA VAL A 69 2.23 29.61 -8.75
C VAL A 69 1.41 30.80 -9.27
N ASP A 70 0.20 30.51 -9.74
CA ASP A 70 -0.72 31.49 -10.29
C ASP A 70 -2.19 31.11 -10.01
N VAL A 71 -3.07 32.11 -10.08
CA VAL A 71 -4.51 31.98 -9.82
C VAL A 71 -5.11 31.01 -10.85
N GLY A 72 -5.36 29.78 -10.43
CA GLY A 72 -5.86 28.67 -11.27
C GLY A 72 -5.16 27.35 -10.98
N PHE A 73 -3.82 27.37 -10.85
CA PHE A 73 -3.03 26.19 -10.47
C PHE A 73 -2.89 26.06 -8.95
N ASP A 74 -3.11 27.12 -8.18
CA ASP A 74 -3.13 27.07 -6.71
C ASP A 74 -4.13 26.06 -6.15
N GLU A 75 -5.28 25.86 -6.81
CA GLU A 75 -6.25 24.82 -6.42
C GLU A 75 -5.69 23.41 -6.67
N ILE A 76 -4.97 23.22 -7.78
CA ILE A 76 -4.34 21.95 -8.14
C ILE A 76 -3.16 21.65 -7.21
N LYS A 77 -2.34 22.65 -6.88
CA LYS A 77 -1.22 22.51 -5.94
C LYS A 77 -1.66 22.18 -4.52
N LYS A 78 -2.88 22.57 -4.13
CA LYS A 78 -3.49 22.15 -2.86
C LYS A 78 -3.89 20.67 -2.87
N VAL A 79 -3.99 20.02 -4.03
CA VAL A 79 -4.29 18.59 -4.13
C VAL A 79 -3.07 17.80 -3.65
N LYS A 80 -3.13 17.38 -2.38
CA LYS A 80 -2.13 16.45 -1.85
C LYS A 80 -2.33 15.08 -2.48
N ILE A 81 -1.27 14.56 -3.08
CA ILE A 81 -1.24 13.22 -3.63
C ILE A 81 -1.29 12.23 -2.48
N PRO A 82 -2.31 11.35 -2.40
CA PRO A 82 -2.35 10.36 -1.36
C PRO A 82 -1.24 9.36 -1.58
N LYS A 83 -0.59 8.94 -0.50
CA LYS A 83 0.29 7.77 -0.54
C LYS A 83 -0.50 6.55 -1.00
N HIS A 84 0.16 5.55 -1.58
CA HIS A 84 -0.49 4.28 -1.98
C HIS A 84 -1.40 3.69 -0.88
N ASN A 85 -0.97 3.69 0.39
CA ASN A 85 -1.80 3.21 1.51
C ASN A 85 -3.06 4.07 1.77
N GLU A 86 -2.98 5.39 1.56
CA GLU A 86 -4.14 6.27 1.66
C GLU A 86 -5.12 6.02 0.52
N ARG A 87 -4.59 5.82 -0.70
CA ARG A 87 -5.38 5.45 -1.87
C ARG A 87 -6.04 4.09 -1.68
N ALA A 88 -5.32 3.07 -1.24
CA ALA A 88 -5.86 1.75 -0.92
C ALA A 88 -7.02 1.85 0.10
N ALA A 89 -6.82 2.57 1.19
CA ALA A 89 -7.85 2.81 2.19
C ALA A 89 -9.10 3.51 1.60
N SER A 90 -8.92 4.52 0.75
CA SER A 90 -10.03 5.23 0.10
C SER A 90 -10.80 4.37 -0.90
N MET A 91 -10.11 3.51 -1.66
CA MET A 91 -10.74 2.55 -2.58
C MET A 91 -11.62 1.59 -1.80
N ILE A 92 -11.16 1.11 -0.64
CA ILE A 92 -11.91 0.19 0.23
C ILE A 92 -13.14 0.86 0.86
N LEU A 93 -13.02 2.13 1.26
CA LEU A 93 -14.09 2.88 1.92
C LEU A 93 -15.13 3.46 0.98
N GLY A 94 -14.82 3.61 -0.31
CA GLY A 94 -15.71 4.17 -1.33
C GLY A 94 -16.02 5.66 -1.14
N ARG A 95 -16.65 6.26 -2.15
CA ARG A 95 -16.81 7.72 -2.28
C ARG A 95 -17.52 8.34 -1.09
N ASP A 96 -18.67 7.82 -0.66
CA ASP A 96 -19.55 8.51 0.32
C ASP A 96 -19.06 8.44 1.78
N VAL A 97 -18.44 7.32 2.19
CA VAL A 97 -17.89 7.18 3.55
C VAL A 97 -16.54 7.90 3.65
N PHE A 98 -15.75 7.86 2.57
CA PHE A 98 -14.55 8.66 2.46
C PHE A 98 -14.86 10.16 2.37
N LEU A 99 -15.93 10.59 1.69
CA LEU A 99 -16.38 11.98 1.53
C LEU A 99 -16.56 12.72 2.88
N ASN A 100 -17.10 12.04 3.89
CA ASN A 100 -17.21 12.61 5.24
C ASN A 100 -15.85 12.77 5.95
N LEU A 101 -14.82 12.03 5.52
CA LEU A 101 -13.41 12.17 5.91
C LEU A 101 -12.60 13.04 4.91
N LYS A 102 -13.17 13.32 3.72
CA LYS A 102 -12.59 14.01 2.54
C LYS A 102 -12.49 15.52 2.72
N LYS A 103 -13.08 16.09 3.78
CA LYS A 103 -12.93 17.52 4.12
C LYS A 103 -11.46 18.01 4.17
N TYR A 104 -10.49 17.09 4.18
CA TYR A 104 -9.05 17.35 4.23
C TYR A 104 -8.22 16.98 2.98
N TYR A 105 -8.74 16.25 1.97
CA TYR A 105 -7.87 15.64 0.92
C TYR A 105 -8.42 15.59 -0.52
N ASP A 106 -9.63 16.09 -0.79
CA ASP A 106 -10.20 16.20 -2.14
C ASP A 106 -10.01 15.01 -3.12
N LEU A 107 -10.18 13.78 -2.60
CA LEU A 107 -10.06 12.56 -3.40
C LEU A 107 -11.43 12.04 -3.86
N ASP A 108 -11.66 12.08 -5.17
CA ASP A 108 -12.74 11.32 -5.81
C ASP A 108 -12.27 9.91 -6.12
N ILE A 109 -12.64 8.97 -5.27
CA ILE A 109 -12.41 7.53 -5.46
C ILE A 109 -13.73 6.82 -5.21
N THR A 110 -14.21 6.13 -6.24
CA THR A 110 -15.36 5.24 -6.19
C THR A 110 -14.83 3.83 -5.92
N LEU A 111 -15.47 3.06 -5.02
CA LEU A 111 -15.76 1.60 -5.14
C LEU A 111 -15.85 0.87 -3.79
N THR A 112 -17.02 0.88 -3.14
CA THR A 112 -17.32 0.01 -1.99
C THR A 112 -17.96 -1.32 -2.36
N LEU A 113 -18.68 -1.40 -3.47
CA LEU A 113 -19.48 -2.57 -3.83
C LEU A 113 -18.65 -3.85 -4.07
N PRO A 114 -17.53 -3.80 -4.82
CA PRO A 114 -16.71 -5.00 -5.06
C PRO A 114 -16.06 -5.53 -3.77
N PHE A 115 -15.55 -4.64 -2.93
CA PHE A 115 -14.91 -5.04 -1.66
C PHE A 115 -15.91 -5.55 -0.64
N TRP A 116 -17.12 -4.99 -0.63
CA TRP A 116 -18.24 -5.54 0.13
C TRP A 116 -18.53 -6.99 -0.25
N LYS A 117 -18.65 -7.28 -1.56
CA LYS A 117 -18.88 -8.64 -2.07
C LYS A 117 -17.71 -9.57 -1.75
N LEU A 118 -16.46 -9.10 -1.87
CA LEU A 118 -15.28 -9.88 -1.52
C LEU A 118 -15.26 -10.24 -0.03
N PHE A 119 -15.58 -9.27 0.84
CA PHE A 119 -15.62 -9.50 2.27
C PHE A 119 -16.72 -10.50 2.65
N SER A 120 -17.91 -10.42 2.05
CA SER A 120 -19.00 -11.36 2.32
C SER A 120 -18.69 -12.79 1.84
N ILE A 121 -17.95 -12.94 0.73
CA ILE A 121 -17.45 -14.25 0.27
C ILE A 121 -16.46 -14.85 1.28
N ILE A 122 -15.49 -14.05 1.74
CA ILE A 122 -14.47 -14.51 2.69
C ILE A 122 -15.07 -14.75 4.09
N ASN A 123 -16.16 -14.05 4.43
CA ASN A 123 -16.82 -14.11 5.72
C ASN A 123 -18.29 -14.50 5.57
N LYS A 124 -18.55 -15.81 5.45
CA LYS A 124 -19.89 -16.39 5.23
C LYS A 124 -20.98 -15.99 6.24
N ASN A 125 -20.61 -15.41 7.40
CA ASN A 125 -21.52 -14.98 8.48
C ASN A 125 -21.55 -13.45 8.66
N ALA A 126 -21.53 -12.69 7.57
CA ALA A 126 -21.49 -11.23 7.63
C ALA A 126 -22.90 -10.61 7.60
N ASP A 127 -23.20 -9.75 8.58
CA ASP A 127 -24.45 -8.98 8.67
C ASP A 127 -24.26 -7.56 8.12
N ASN A 128 -25.20 -7.08 7.30
CA ASN A 128 -25.15 -5.79 6.58
C ASN A 128 -24.79 -4.56 7.45
N LYS A 129 -25.27 -4.48 8.70
CA LYS A 129 -25.01 -3.31 9.58
C LYS A 129 -23.61 -3.35 10.22
N ASN A 130 -23.10 -4.54 10.52
CA ASN A 130 -21.78 -4.73 11.12
C ASN A 130 -20.65 -4.62 10.09
N GLU A 131 -20.93 -4.86 8.81
CA GLU A 131 -19.94 -4.84 7.73
C GLU A 131 -19.29 -3.48 7.50
N LYS A 132 -20.03 -2.36 7.56
CA LYS A 132 -19.45 -1.02 7.40
C LYS A 132 -18.34 -0.73 8.42
N ILE A 133 -18.54 -1.15 9.67
CA ILE A 133 -17.54 -1.04 10.74
C ILE A 133 -16.32 -1.92 10.43
N ARG A 134 -16.51 -3.07 9.77
CA ARG A 134 -15.43 -4.00 9.40
C ARG A 134 -14.62 -3.50 8.20
N ILE A 135 -15.28 -2.90 7.20
CA ILE A 135 -14.60 -2.24 6.08
C ILE A 135 -13.74 -1.08 6.59
N LEU A 136 -14.28 -0.29 7.55
CA LEU A 136 -13.52 0.73 8.25
C LEU A 136 -12.28 0.15 8.93
N LYS A 137 -12.43 -0.95 9.67
CA LYS A 137 -11.31 -1.67 10.28
C LYS A 137 -10.25 -2.06 9.25
N ILE A 138 -10.63 -2.66 8.14
CA ILE A 138 -9.67 -3.05 7.07
C ILE A 138 -8.90 -1.84 6.56
N ALA A 139 -9.56 -0.72 6.31
CA ALA A 139 -8.89 0.51 5.90
C ALA A 139 -7.87 1.02 6.96
N LYS A 140 -8.14 0.80 8.26
CA LYS A 140 -7.18 1.11 9.34
C LYS A 140 -5.95 0.21 9.32
N LEU A 141 -6.11 -1.06 8.93
CA LEU A 141 -4.98 -2.02 8.84
C LEU A 141 -3.99 -1.59 7.76
N ILE A 142 -4.50 -1.09 6.64
CA ILE A 142 -3.68 -0.73 5.48
C ILE A 142 -3.01 0.64 5.67
N ASN A 143 -3.69 1.59 6.33
CA ASN A 143 -3.14 2.90 6.65
C ASN A 143 -3.03 3.15 8.17
N PRO A 144 -2.10 2.48 8.88
CA PRO A 144 -2.02 2.57 10.33
C PRO A 144 -1.55 3.94 10.83
N GLU A 145 -0.78 4.71 10.04
CA GLU A 145 -0.29 6.05 10.43
C GLU A 145 -1.44 7.02 10.73
N LYS A 146 -2.53 6.92 9.95
CA LYS A 146 -3.69 7.80 10.07
C LYS A 146 -4.76 7.26 11.02
N TYR A 147 -4.75 5.96 11.33
CA TYR A 147 -5.88 5.28 11.96
C TYR A 147 -5.59 4.46 13.24
N SER A 148 -4.33 4.46 13.71
CA SER A 148 -3.78 3.92 14.97
C SER A 148 -2.74 2.81 14.74
N LYS A 149 -1.46 3.12 15.01
CA LYS A 149 -0.43 2.11 15.30
C LYS A 149 -0.76 1.49 16.65
N ILE A 150 -0.97 0.17 16.74
CA ILE A 150 -0.90 -0.71 17.93
C ILE A 150 -1.83 -1.93 17.71
N GLY A 151 -1.28 -3.15 17.73
CA GLY A 151 -2.03 -4.42 17.70
C GLY A 151 -1.59 -5.41 16.61
N VAL A 152 -2.54 -6.23 16.16
CA VAL A 152 -2.36 -7.21 15.07
C VAL A 152 -2.18 -6.57 13.70
N GLY A 153 -2.47 -5.28 13.52
CA GLY A 153 -2.25 -4.55 12.26
C GLY A 153 -0.80 -4.52 11.81
N ASN A 154 0.15 -4.63 12.74
CA ASN A 154 1.58 -4.76 12.43
C ASN A 154 1.91 -6.04 11.63
N LEU A 155 0.96 -6.97 11.52
CA LEU A 155 1.11 -8.15 10.68
C LEU A 155 1.06 -7.80 9.20
N ILE A 156 0.31 -6.75 8.83
CA ILE A 156 0.14 -6.28 7.44
C ILE A 156 1.07 -5.11 7.17
N ASN A 157 1.12 -4.14 8.08
CA ASN A 157 1.95 -2.94 7.94
C ASN A 157 2.72 -2.70 9.24
N GLY A 158 3.94 -3.20 9.28
CA GLY A 158 4.82 -3.19 10.45
C GLY A 158 6.29 -3.40 10.09
N PRO A 159 7.17 -3.42 11.10
CA PRO A 159 8.60 -3.63 10.85
C PRO A 159 8.91 -5.07 10.38
N LEU A 160 8.08 -6.04 10.79
CA LEU A 160 8.15 -7.46 10.43
C LEU A 160 6.74 -7.95 10.05
N ASP A 161 6.28 -7.55 8.88
CA ASP A 161 4.97 -7.86 8.32
C ASP A 161 5.04 -8.89 7.18
N VAL A 162 3.88 -9.37 6.75
CA VAL A 162 3.75 -10.35 5.65
C VAL A 162 4.11 -9.77 4.29
N ASP A 163 3.97 -8.45 4.11
CA ASP A 163 4.39 -7.71 2.92
C ASP A 163 5.90 -7.94 2.70
N LYS A 164 6.73 -7.63 3.70
CA LYS A 164 8.19 -7.84 3.65
C LYS A 164 8.58 -9.28 3.48
N LEU A 165 7.89 -10.19 4.16
CA LEU A 165 8.19 -11.61 4.04
C LEU A 165 7.91 -12.14 2.63
N ASP A 166 6.82 -11.68 1.98
CA ASP A 166 6.51 -12.10 0.62
C ASP A 166 7.48 -11.48 -0.38
N TYR A 167 7.64 -10.15 -0.41
CA TYR A 167 8.42 -9.53 -1.49
C TYR A 167 9.89 -9.95 -1.45
N ILE A 168 10.50 -10.09 -0.27
CA ILE A 168 11.92 -10.49 -0.17
C ILE A 168 12.12 -11.89 -0.78
N LEU A 169 11.25 -12.84 -0.46
CA LEU A 169 11.35 -14.21 -0.97
C LEU A 169 10.99 -14.30 -2.45
N ARG A 170 9.96 -13.56 -2.86
CA ARG A 170 9.46 -13.50 -4.23
C ARG A 170 10.48 -12.87 -5.17
N GLU A 171 11.02 -11.72 -4.81
CA GLU A 171 12.02 -11.03 -5.61
C GLU A 171 13.32 -11.83 -5.69
N SER A 172 13.70 -12.53 -4.61
CA SER A 172 14.85 -13.44 -4.63
C SER A 172 14.63 -14.56 -5.66
N TYR A 173 13.43 -15.14 -5.69
CA TYR A 173 13.06 -16.17 -6.65
C TYR A 173 13.08 -15.65 -8.10
N PHE A 174 12.39 -14.54 -8.40
CA PHE A 174 12.29 -14.05 -9.79
C PHE A 174 13.58 -13.47 -10.34
N THR A 175 14.41 -12.87 -9.50
CA THR A 175 15.72 -12.33 -9.93
C THR A 175 16.83 -13.37 -9.91
N GLY A 176 16.58 -14.55 -9.34
CA GLY A 176 17.62 -15.56 -9.08
C GLY A 176 18.72 -15.07 -8.12
N THR A 177 18.53 -13.93 -7.45
CA THR A 177 19.52 -13.36 -6.54
C THR A 177 19.21 -13.81 -5.11
N PRO A 178 20.09 -14.59 -4.46
CA PRO A 178 19.86 -15.02 -3.09
C PRO A 178 20.13 -13.85 -2.13
N PHE A 179 19.15 -13.50 -1.29
CA PHE A 179 19.34 -12.54 -0.20
C PHE A 179 19.76 -13.20 1.12
N GLY A 180 20.18 -14.47 1.05
CA GLY A 180 20.46 -15.32 2.21
C GLY A 180 19.33 -16.30 2.50
N VAL A 181 19.54 -17.12 3.52
CA VAL A 181 18.59 -18.16 3.92
C VAL A 181 17.60 -17.58 4.93
N ILE A 182 16.36 -17.34 4.50
CA ILE A 182 15.28 -16.89 5.37
C ILE A 182 14.42 -18.10 5.74
N ASP A 183 14.50 -18.53 7.01
CA ASP A 183 13.65 -19.59 7.54
C ASP A 183 12.23 -19.06 7.82
N LEU A 184 11.45 -18.94 6.75
CA LEU A 184 10.08 -18.44 6.78
C LEU A 184 9.19 -19.26 7.73
N HIS A 185 9.32 -20.59 7.72
CA HIS A 185 8.49 -21.46 8.53
C HIS A 185 8.73 -21.24 10.03
N ARG A 186 9.98 -21.02 10.43
CA ARG A 186 10.32 -20.70 11.82
C ARG A 186 9.81 -19.31 12.20
N ILE A 187 9.93 -18.31 11.31
CA ILE A 187 9.36 -16.96 11.52
C ILE A 187 7.83 -17.04 11.73
N ILE A 188 7.11 -17.77 10.87
CA ILE A 188 5.66 -18.00 10.99
C ILE A 188 5.30 -18.61 12.35
N LYS A 189 6.07 -19.60 12.81
CA LYS A 189 5.91 -20.20 14.14
C LYS A 189 6.24 -19.25 15.29
N GLY A 190 6.98 -18.19 15.02
CA GLY A 190 7.41 -17.17 15.97
C GLY A 190 6.37 -16.16 16.36
N TYR A 191 5.44 -15.84 15.45
CA TYR A 191 4.41 -14.84 15.67
C TYR A 191 3.46 -15.26 16.80
N MET A 192 3.22 -14.34 17.73
CA MET A 192 2.38 -14.51 18.90
C MET A 192 1.60 -13.22 19.17
N ILE A 193 0.61 -13.32 20.06
CA ILE A 193 -0.09 -12.16 20.59
C ILE A 193 0.18 -12.09 22.08
N GLY A 194 0.60 -10.92 22.56
CA GLY A 194 0.96 -10.70 23.94
C GLY A 194 0.77 -9.25 24.36
N ASN A 195 0.95 -8.96 25.65
CA ASN A 195 0.88 -7.61 26.17
C ASN A 195 2.30 -7.03 26.27
N ILE A 196 2.46 -5.75 25.96
CA ILE A 196 3.73 -5.04 26.10
C ILE A 196 3.56 -3.87 27.07
N ILE A 197 4.66 -3.45 27.69
CA ILE A 197 4.71 -2.21 28.47
C ILE A 197 5.41 -1.17 27.59
N LYS A 198 4.73 -0.05 27.33
CA LYS A 198 5.31 1.08 26.60
C LYS A 198 5.05 2.35 27.40
N GLU A 199 6.10 3.10 27.71
CA GLU A 199 6.00 4.36 28.48
C GLU A 199 5.22 4.19 29.80
N GLY A 200 5.48 3.09 30.52
CA GLY A 200 4.81 2.76 31.77
C GLY A 200 3.36 2.28 31.64
N LYS A 201 2.80 2.23 30.41
CA LYS A 201 1.43 1.78 30.16
C LYS A 201 1.39 0.36 29.62
N LEU A 202 0.52 -0.48 30.19
CA LEU A 202 0.24 -1.80 29.67
C LEU A 202 -0.60 -1.70 28.38
N ILE A 203 0.01 -2.04 27.26
CA ILE A 203 -0.64 -2.16 25.97
C ILE A 203 -0.94 -3.63 25.73
N LYS A 204 -2.22 -3.98 25.75
CA LYS A 204 -2.65 -5.36 25.54
C LYS A 204 -2.62 -5.73 24.05
N ASN A 205 -2.58 -7.02 23.76
CA ASN A 205 -2.97 -7.57 22.46
C ASN A 205 -2.10 -7.13 21.26
N GLN A 206 -0.79 -7.07 21.48
CA GLN A 206 0.20 -6.72 20.48
C GLN A 206 0.72 -7.94 19.76
N LEU A 207 1.04 -7.76 18.48
CA LEU A 207 1.85 -8.71 17.74
C LEU A 207 3.25 -8.74 18.36
N VAL A 208 3.63 -9.89 18.90
CA VAL A 208 4.93 -10.12 19.54
C VAL A 208 5.56 -11.38 18.96
N PHE A 209 6.85 -11.55 19.22
CA PHE A 209 7.59 -12.70 18.73
C PHE A 209 8.17 -13.49 19.89
N ASN A 210 8.22 -14.82 19.74
CA ASN A 210 9.00 -15.64 20.65
C ASN A 210 10.48 -15.23 20.55
N LYS A 211 11.13 -14.91 21.69
CA LYS A 211 12.55 -14.51 21.73
C LYS A 211 13.50 -15.49 21.03
N ARG A 212 13.17 -16.80 21.03
CA ARG A 212 13.95 -17.85 20.34
C ARG A 212 14.00 -17.68 18.82
N MET A 213 13.20 -16.76 18.27
CA MET A 213 13.11 -16.45 16.85
C MET A 213 14.01 -15.32 16.39
N LEU A 214 14.68 -14.65 17.32
CA LEU A 214 15.55 -13.53 17.02
C LEU A 214 16.56 -13.84 15.88
N PRO A 215 17.21 -15.01 15.81
CA PRO A 215 18.13 -15.31 14.71
C PRO A 215 17.46 -15.30 13.33
N SER A 216 16.28 -15.88 13.19
CA SER A 216 15.56 -15.91 11.90
C SER A 216 15.02 -14.54 11.51
N ILE A 217 14.61 -13.74 12.50
CA ILE A 217 14.21 -12.35 12.28
C ILE A 217 15.40 -11.54 11.78
N LEU A 218 16.58 -11.68 12.41
CA LEU A 218 17.81 -11.02 11.97
C LEU A 218 18.21 -11.44 10.55
N GLN A 219 18.11 -12.73 10.22
CA GLN A 219 18.34 -13.21 8.84
C GLN A 219 17.41 -12.53 7.84
N MET A 220 16.12 -12.37 8.17
CA MET A 220 15.19 -11.62 7.30
C MET A 220 15.62 -10.16 7.14
N TYR A 221 16.06 -9.49 8.21
CA TYR A 221 16.51 -8.09 8.12
C TYR A 221 17.77 -7.96 7.28
N MET A 222 18.73 -8.89 7.41
CA MET A 222 19.91 -8.94 6.55
C MET A 222 19.49 -9.17 5.09
N GLY A 223 18.59 -10.10 4.83
CA GLY A 223 18.07 -10.34 3.49
C GLY A 223 17.37 -9.13 2.89
N ARG A 224 16.63 -8.37 3.70
CA ARG A 224 16.05 -7.09 3.27
C ARG A 224 17.12 -6.07 2.88
N GLN A 225 18.22 -5.97 3.64
CA GLN A 225 19.31 -5.06 3.28
C GLN A 225 19.99 -5.50 1.97
N PHE A 226 20.22 -6.79 1.78
CA PHE A 226 20.76 -7.30 0.52
C PHE A 226 19.83 -7.04 -0.66
N ASN A 227 18.54 -7.28 -0.49
CA ASN A 227 17.51 -6.95 -1.48
C ASN A 227 17.58 -5.46 -1.88
N TYR A 228 17.64 -4.55 -0.90
CA TYR A 228 17.80 -3.12 -1.19
C TYR A 228 19.05 -2.83 -2.01
N LEU A 229 20.21 -3.36 -1.61
CA LEU A 229 21.47 -3.08 -2.27
C LEU A 229 21.58 -3.69 -3.69
N THR A 230 20.91 -4.82 -3.93
CA THR A 230 21.07 -5.60 -5.17
C THR A 230 19.97 -5.36 -6.19
N ILE A 231 18.74 -5.08 -5.75
CA ILE A 231 17.60 -4.83 -6.63
C ILE A 231 17.20 -3.36 -6.56
N SER A 232 16.66 -2.91 -5.43
CA SER A 232 15.98 -1.60 -5.34
C SER A 232 16.92 -0.44 -5.65
N TYR A 233 18.18 -0.53 -5.21
CA TYR A 233 19.21 0.49 -5.44
C TYR A 233 20.22 0.09 -6.51
N HIS A 234 19.90 -0.92 -7.34
CA HIS A 234 20.76 -1.27 -8.45
C HIS A 234 20.91 -0.07 -9.40
N LYS A 235 22.16 0.27 -9.76
CA LYS A 235 22.47 1.46 -10.57
C LYS A 235 21.64 1.57 -11.84
N THR A 236 21.41 0.46 -12.55
CA THR A 236 20.63 0.46 -13.80
C THR A 236 19.16 0.75 -13.55
N VAL A 237 18.59 0.23 -12.45
CA VAL A 237 17.21 0.55 -12.05
C VAL A 237 17.12 2.04 -11.72
N ARG A 238 18.05 2.55 -10.91
CA ARG A 238 18.09 3.97 -10.54
C ARG A 238 18.28 4.90 -11.75
N ILE A 239 19.09 4.50 -12.73
CA ILE A 239 19.24 5.23 -13.99
C ILE A 239 17.91 5.26 -14.76
N ALA A 240 17.24 4.11 -14.90
CA ALA A 240 15.95 4.03 -15.58
C ALA A 240 14.86 4.87 -14.87
N GLU A 241 14.82 4.84 -13.53
CA GLU A 241 13.93 5.70 -12.73
C GLU A 241 14.19 7.18 -13.00
N THR A 242 15.46 7.61 -13.00
CA THR A 242 15.83 8.99 -13.28
C THR A 242 15.50 9.38 -14.71
N MET A 243 15.78 8.51 -15.69
CA MET A 243 15.41 8.76 -17.09
C MET A 243 13.91 8.95 -17.24
N LEU A 244 13.10 8.11 -16.58
CA LEU A 244 11.65 8.23 -16.63
C LEU A 244 11.17 9.55 -16.02
N LYS A 245 11.73 9.96 -14.88
CA LYS A 245 11.46 11.28 -14.29
C LYS A 245 11.79 12.41 -15.27
N SER A 246 12.96 12.35 -15.91
CA SER A 246 13.35 13.34 -16.91
C SER A 246 12.43 13.36 -18.13
N ILE A 247 11.94 12.21 -18.58
CA ILE A 247 10.93 12.14 -19.66
C ILE A 247 9.66 12.85 -19.23
N VAL A 248 9.15 12.57 -18.03
CA VAL A 248 7.96 13.24 -17.49
C VAL A 248 8.18 14.76 -17.44
N ASP A 249 9.34 15.23 -16.95
CA ASP A 249 9.66 16.66 -16.90
C ASP A 249 9.67 17.33 -18.29
N VAL A 250 10.22 16.65 -19.30
CA VAL A 250 10.26 17.16 -20.69
C VAL A 250 8.85 17.21 -21.28
N VAL A 251 8.12 16.11 -21.17
CA VAL A 251 6.71 15.98 -21.58
C VAL A 251 5.87 17.11 -20.99
N MET A 252 6.13 17.47 -19.73
CA MET A 252 5.43 18.55 -19.05
C MET A 252 5.77 19.94 -19.59
N LYS A 253 7.05 20.22 -19.86
CA LYS A 253 7.44 21.49 -20.47
C LYS A 253 6.79 21.67 -21.83
N GLU A 254 6.81 20.63 -22.67
CA GLU A 254 6.18 20.67 -24.00
C GLU A 254 4.66 20.85 -23.90
N PHE A 255 4.01 20.17 -22.95
CA PHE A 255 2.59 20.35 -22.67
C PHE A 255 2.26 21.82 -22.34
N PHE A 256 3.00 22.47 -21.43
CA PHE A 256 2.77 23.89 -21.10
C PHE A 256 3.11 24.85 -22.24
N ASN A 257 4.10 24.54 -23.08
CA ASN A 257 4.43 25.37 -24.23
C ASN A 257 3.32 25.36 -25.29
N LYS A 258 2.66 24.21 -25.48
CA LYS A 258 1.66 24.01 -26.53
C LYS A 258 0.29 24.58 -26.16
N PHE A 259 -0.14 24.39 -24.91
CA PHE A 259 -1.41 24.91 -24.45
C PHE A 259 -1.22 26.33 -23.88
N GLN A 260 -1.57 27.36 -24.65
CA GLN A 260 -1.46 28.77 -24.21
C GLN A 260 -2.65 29.22 -23.36
N ASN A 261 -3.82 28.60 -23.54
CA ASN A 261 -5.02 28.93 -22.79
C ASN A 261 -5.02 28.21 -21.42
N ARG A 262 -5.05 28.99 -20.34
CA ARG A 262 -4.94 28.49 -18.96
C ARG A 262 -6.13 27.64 -18.54
N ASP A 263 -7.34 28.00 -18.96
CA ASP A 263 -8.55 27.27 -18.57
C ASP A 263 -8.57 25.86 -19.18
N ASP A 264 -8.14 25.74 -20.44
CA ASP A 264 -8.00 24.46 -21.13
C ASP A 264 -6.94 23.58 -20.46
N ILE A 265 -5.80 24.16 -20.05
CA ILE A 265 -4.77 23.44 -19.29
C ILE A 265 -5.35 22.89 -17.99
N VAL A 266 -6.02 23.73 -17.19
CA VAL A 266 -6.58 23.32 -15.90
C VAL A 266 -7.60 22.19 -16.09
N GLU A 267 -8.46 22.27 -17.11
CA GLU A 267 -9.44 21.23 -17.39
C GLU A 267 -8.79 19.91 -17.84
N ILE A 268 -7.80 19.98 -18.75
CA ILE A 268 -7.05 18.81 -19.21
C ILE A 268 -6.29 18.18 -18.05
N LEU A 269 -5.61 18.98 -17.23
CA LEU A 269 -4.91 18.51 -16.04
C LEU A 269 -5.87 17.82 -15.07
N LYS A 270 -7.05 18.38 -14.80
CA LYS A 270 -8.06 17.72 -13.96
C LYS A 270 -8.46 16.34 -14.51
N LYS A 271 -8.62 16.20 -15.84
CA LYS A 271 -8.93 14.92 -16.50
C LYS A 271 -7.76 13.94 -16.42
N ILE A 272 -6.54 14.40 -16.70
CA ILE A 272 -5.30 13.64 -16.60
C ILE A 272 -5.11 13.12 -15.16
N PHE A 273 -5.26 14.00 -14.17
CA PHE A 273 -5.18 13.65 -12.74
C PHE A 273 -6.25 12.66 -12.30
N PHE A 274 -7.46 12.74 -12.86
CA PHE A 274 -8.49 11.74 -12.63
C PHE A 274 -8.09 10.38 -13.23
N HIS A 275 -7.55 10.37 -14.44
CA HIS A 275 -7.19 9.14 -15.15
C HIS A 275 -5.93 8.46 -14.59
N PHE A 276 -4.93 9.22 -14.15
CA PHE A 276 -3.74 8.70 -13.45
C PHE A 276 -4.09 7.89 -12.19
N LYS A 277 -5.24 8.16 -11.56
CA LYS A 277 -5.75 7.37 -10.43
C LYS A 277 -6.26 5.99 -10.82
N LEU A 278 -6.37 5.67 -12.11
CA LEU A 278 -6.93 4.42 -12.63
C LEU A 278 -6.00 3.75 -13.64
N MET A 279 -4.93 4.41 -14.06
CA MET A 279 -3.98 3.92 -15.06
C MET A 279 -3.21 2.70 -14.58
N GLU A 280 -3.11 1.71 -15.47
CA GLU A 280 -2.10 0.67 -15.42
C GLU A 280 -0.78 1.17 -16.04
N ASP A 281 0.30 0.40 -15.88
CA ASP A 281 1.63 0.77 -16.41
C ASP A 281 1.60 1.01 -17.92
N ARG A 282 0.80 0.23 -18.66
CA ARG A 282 0.64 0.40 -20.11
C ARG A 282 -0.01 1.73 -20.46
N ASP A 283 -1.06 2.10 -19.73
CA ASP A 283 -1.77 3.36 -19.95
C ASP A 283 -0.86 4.55 -19.67
N PHE A 284 -0.01 4.44 -18.64
CA PHE A 284 1.00 5.45 -18.32
C PHE A 284 1.97 5.68 -19.49
N PHE A 285 2.53 4.62 -20.09
CA PHE A 285 3.42 4.77 -21.23
C PHE A 285 2.70 5.30 -22.48
N HIS A 286 1.48 4.83 -22.74
CA HIS A 286 0.69 5.34 -23.86
C HIS A 286 0.34 6.83 -23.69
N PHE A 287 0.08 7.26 -22.47
CA PHE A 287 -0.11 8.68 -22.16
C PHE A 287 1.15 9.51 -22.45
N LEU A 288 2.33 9.03 -22.04
CA LEU A 288 3.59 9.70 -22.39
C LEU A 288 3.79 9.77 -23.90
N GLU A 289 3.49 8.68 -24.62
CA GLU A 289 3.59 8.62 -26.07
C GLU A 289 2.66 9.63 -26.76
N ILE A 290 1.40 9.74 -26.32
CA ILE A 290 0.44 10.72 -26.85
C ILE A 290 0.97 12.14 -26.66
N ILE A 291 1.47 12.51 -25.48
CA ILE A 291 1.99 13.86 -25.28
C ILE A 291 3.24 14.10 -26.11
N CYS A 292 4.13 13.11 -26.25
CA CYS A 292 5.29 13.21 -27.13
C CYS A 292 4.87 13.38 -28.60
N GLN A 293 3.83 12.69 -29.08
CA GLN A 293 3.28 12.88 -30.44
C GLN A 293 2.60 14.23 -30.63
N LEU A 294 2.19 14.87 -29.54
CA LEU A 294 1.74 16.26 -29.55
C LEU A 294 2.94 17.24 -29.56
N SER A 295 4.17 16.81 -29.32
CA SER A 295 5.38 17.62 -29.51
C SER A 295 5.75 17.67 -31.01
N PRO A 296 6.18 18.82 -31.56
CA PRO A 296 6.54 18.96 -32.96
C PRO A 296 7.78 18.15 -33.37
#